data_AF-A0A150KBS7-F1
#
_entry.id   AF-A0A150KBS7-F1
#
_cell.length_a   1.000
_cell.length_b   1.000
_cell.length_c   1.000
_cell.angle_alpha   90.00
_cell.angle_beta   90.00
_cell.angle_gamma   90.00
#
_symmetry.space_group_name_H-M   'P 1'
#
loop_
_entity.id
_entity.type
_entity.pdbx_description
1 polymer ?
#
loop_
_entity_poly.entity_id
_entity_poly.type
_entity_poly.pdbx_seq_one_letter_code
_entity_poly.pdbx_strand_id
1 'polypeptide(L)'
;MKISLEINLRNIIIFISSIIVMFFGNLITNYTIDPETIKNKWLVEFILAIILIFYTINIKFSKQKLLFVFMWELFVFCIFFSKLLNESFNFFELIFYSICIPLTFFSFKIKKYKNILLFAFIISILPFFYLLRPESLGTGNNNLGIMFSIGGIASLNFLRNIRINNKLFYMFILFYTVVIYLTRSRTSLIAFIIVALIYFISILLRKELNFYSYFKKISLMLFTLIITFYLVNKFFISLLFGKWNGTSNDITSGREEFWSDTVENGMTYFGNGENYFLKYNVRDAHNIFFQILGDYGLISLIFFLLIFIFIVYKLVKTKKIEYLCFFCGFFILGCAENLFFINSRLISIHLIFFMYLGCLIEEKNKDKIKNKSSINKNKITLTRLSKIRAVRRKIWIKEKQV
;
A
#
# COMPACT_ATOMS: atom_id res chain seq x y z
N MET A 1 9.06 21.84 5.77
CA MET A 1 7.75 21.70 5.11
C MET A 1 6.72 21.90 6.20
N LYS A 2 6.28 23.15 6.41
CA LYS A 2 5.12 23.44 7.27
C LYS A 2 3.92 22.79 6.60
N ILE A 3 3.22 21.91 7.28
CA ILE A 3 1.91 21.44 6.84
C ILE A 3 0.96 22.54 7.28
N SER A 4 0.87 23.61 6.49
CA SER A 4 -0.33 24.44 6.55
C SER A 4 -1.42 23.60 5.90
N LEU A 5 -2.17 22.87 6.72
CA LEU A 5 -3.54 22.53 6.36
C LEU A 5 -4.25 23.87 6.29
N GLU A 6 -4.15 24.55 5.14
CA GLU A 6 -5.16 25.53 4.80
C GLU A 6 -6.48 24.77 4.87
N ILE A 7 -7.28 25.13 5.87
CA ILE A 7 -8.60 24.59 6.11
C ILE A 7 -9.46 25.12 4.96
N ASN A 8 -9.33 24.46 3.82
CA ASN A 8 -10.14 24.67 2.65
C ASN A 8 -11.35 23.73 2.79
N LEU A 9 -12.55 24.27 2.68
CA LEU A 9 -13.81 23.51 2.74
C LEU A 9 -13.75 22.23 1.90
N ARG A 10 -13.11 22.29 0.73
CA ARG A 10 -12.87 21.13 -0.14
C ARG A 10 -12.07 20.00 0.52
N ASN A 11 -11.01 20.33 1.26
CA ASN A 11 -10.20 19.33 1.94
C ASN A 11 -10.98 18.67 3.09
N ILE A 12 -11.83 19.44 3.78
CA ILE A 12 -12.72 18.93 4.82
C ILE A 12 -13.75 17.95 4.21
N ILE A 13 -14.40 18.32 3.10
CA ILE A 13 -15.38 17.46 2.43
C ILE A 13 -14.73 16.13 2.01
N ILE A 14 -13.54 16.17 1.39
CA ILE A 14 -12.81 14.96 0.99
C ILE A 14 -12.45 14.12 2.22
N PHE A 15 -11.99 14.75 3.30
CA PHE A 15 -11.63 14.06 4.53
C PHE A 15 -12.83 13.33 5.16
N ILE A 16 -13.94 14.04 5.37
CA ILE A 16 -15.15 13.49 6.00
C ILE A 16 -15.75 12.38 5.15
N SER A 17 -15.93 12.63 3.84
CA SER A 17 -16.46 11.61 2.92
C SER A 17 -15.58 10.36 2.88
N SER A 18 -14.25 10.52 2.87
CA SER A 18 -13.32 9.38 2.91
C SER A 18 -13.41 8.60 4.21
N ILE A 19 -13.55 9.27 5.37
CA ILE A 19 -13.75 8.59 6.65
C ILE A 19 -15.02 7.75 6.60
N ILE A 20 -16.13 8.32 6.14
CA ILE A 20 -17.42 7.62 6.08
C ILE A 20 -17.31 6.37 5.20
N VAL A 21 -16.80 6.52 3.97
CA VAL A 21 -16.68 5.37 3.06
C VAL A 21 -15.72 4.32 3.60
N MET A 22 -14.54 4.70 4.10
CA MET A 22 -13.58 3.74 4.65
C MET A 22 -14.09 3.08 5.92
N PHE A 23 -14.89 3.77 6.73
CA PHE A 23 -15.56 3.18 7.89
C PHE A 23 -16.54 2.07 7.45
N PHE A 24 -17.39 2.33 6.45
CA PHE A 24 -18.26 1.30 5.87
C PHE A 24 -17.46 0.16 5.24
N GLY A 25 -16.39 0.45 4.52
CA GLY A 25 -15.47 -0.58 3.99
C GLY A 25 -14.86 -1.45 5.09
N ASN A 26 -14.54 -0.86 6.24
CA ASN A 26 -14.02 -1.58 7.40
C ASN A 26 -15.11 -2.43 8.10
N LEU A 27 -16.38 -2.01 8.10
CA LEU A 27 -17.49 -2.83 8.61
C LEU A 27 -17.63 -4.14 7.81
N ILE A 28 -17.52 -4.04 6.48
CA ILE A 28 -17.55 -5.18 5.55
C ILE A 28 -16.31 -6.07 5.74
N THR A 29 -15.14 -5.44 5.84
CA THR A 29 -13.85 -6.13 6.07
C THR A 29 -13.89 -7.00 7.32
N ASN A 30 -14.49 -6.51 8.40
CA ASN A 30 -14.51 -7.20 9.70
C ASN A 30 -15.75 -8.06 9.94
N TYR A 31 -16.56 -8.35 8.90
CA TYR A 31 -17.79 -9.14 9.04
C TYR A 31 -18.80 -8.57 10.05
N THR A 32 -18.69 -7.28 10.40
CA THR A 32 -19.71 -6.62 11.23
C THR A 32 -20.99 -6.42 10.43
N ILE A 33 -20.84 -6.24 9.11
CA ILE A 33 -21.88 -6.47 8.13
C ILE A 33 -21.44 -7.70 7.34
N ASP A 34 -22.30 -8.72 7.26
CA ASP A 34 -21.98 -9.93 6.53
C ASP A 34 -21.76 -9.61 5.04
N PRO A 35 -20.54 -9.79 4.50
CA PRO A 35 -20.24 -9.49 3.11
C PRO A 35 -21.05 -10.35 2.14
N GLU A 36 -21.61 -11.49 2.54
CA GLU A 36 -22.48 -12.30 1.67
C GLU A 36 -23.83 -11.64 1.40
N THR A 37 -24.31 -10.83 2.34
CA THR A 37 -25.53 -10.03 2.16
C THR A 37 -25.34 -8.87 1.18
N ILE A 38 -24.08 -8.47 0.93
CA ILE A 38 -23.73 -7.37 0.02
C ILE A 38 -23.25 -7.95 -1.31
N LYS A 39 -24.16 -8.06 -2.28
CA LYS A 39 -23.82 -8.54 -3.64
C LYS A 39 -22.77 -7.66 -4.32
N ASN A 40 -22.84 -6.34 -4.16
CA ASN A 40 -21.98 -5.37 -4.87
C ASN A 40 -20.99 -4.68 -3.92
N LYS A 41 -20.02 -5.42 -3.37
CA LYS A 41 -19.00 -4.88 -2.43
C LYS A 41 -18.19 -3.72 -3.03
N TRP A 42 -17.90 -3.80 -4.33
CA TRP A 42 -17.18 -2.78 -5.10
C TRP A 42 -17.91 -1.41 -5.11
N LEU A 43 -19.22 -1.37 -4.83
CA LEU A 43 -20.01 -0.13 -4.81
C LEU A 43 -19.47 0.88 -3.79
N VAL A 44 -18.96 0.39 -2.65
CA VAL A 44 -18.38 1.27 -1.61
C VAL A 44 -17.14 1.98 -2.15
N GLU A 45 -16.27 1.27 -2.87
CA GLU A 45 -15.10 1.88 -3.52
C GLU A 45 -15.51 2.81 -4.67
N PHE A 46 -16.53 2.43 -5.44
CA PHE A 46 -17.09 3.21 -6.53
C PHE A 46 -17.61 4.57 -6.06
N ILE A 47 -18.34 4.61 -4.94
CA ILE A 47 -18.85 5.87 -4.36
C ILE A 47 -17.69 6.82 -4.03
N LEU A 48 -16.64 6.35 -3.35
CA LEU A 48 -15.49 7.21 -3.05
C LEU A 48 -14.72 7.60 -4.31
N ALA A 49 -14.59 6.70 -5.28
CA ALA A 49 -13.96 7.02 -6.56
C ALA A 49 -14.70 8.18 -7.25
N ILE A 50 -16.03 8.14 -7.33
CA ILE A 50 -16.85 9.23 -7.88
C ILE A 50 -16.60 10.54 -7.12
N ILE A 51 -16.67 10.52 -5.79
CA ILE A 51 -16.43 11.72 -4.96
C ILE A 51 -15.05 12.29 -5.27
N LEU A 52 -14.03 11.44 -5.31
CA LEU A 52 -12.66 11.86 -5.58
C LEU A 52 -12.47 12.36 -7.01
N ILE A 53 -13.13 11.77 -8.02
CA ILE A 53 -13.08 12.18 -9.44
C ILE A 53 -13.39 13.67 -9.58
N PHE A 54 -14.46 14.17 -8.94
CA PHE A 54 -14.81 15.60 -8.97
C PHE A 54 -13.66 16.52 -8.52
N TYR A 55 -12.78 16.02 -7.65
CA TYR A 55 -11.64 16.78 -7.13
C TYR A 55 -10.32 16.43 -7.82
N THR A 56 -10.15 15.24 -8.34
CA THR A 56 -8.87 14.75 -8.86
C THR A 56 -8.78 14.82 -10.38
N ILE A 57 -9.89 15.04 -11.10
CA ILE A 57 -9.88 15.22 -12.56
C ILE A 57 -8.86 16.31 -12.93
N ASN A 58 -7.80 15.86 -13.56
CA ASN A 58 -6.84 16.63 -14.33
C ASN A 58 -6.04 15.62 -15.14
N ILE A 59 -6.57 15.32 -16.32
CA ILE A 59 -6.05 14.29 -17.18
C ILE A 59 -4.82 14.86 -17.88
N LYS A 60 -3.69 14.71 -17.22
CA LYS A 60 -2.38 14.74 -17.88
C LYS A 60 -1.85 13.32 -17.80
N PHE A 61 -1.26 12.85 -18.89
CA PHE A 61 -0.62 11.56 -18.95
C PHE A 61 0.84 11.73 -19.36
N SER A 62 1.76 11.25 -18.52
CA SER A 62 3.14 11.05 -18.92
C SER A 62 3.26 9.71 -19.68
N LYS A 63 4.30 9.54 -20.51
CA LYS A 63 4.53 8.26 -21.23
C LYS A 63 4.54 7.05 -20.28
N GLN A 64 5.16 7.18 -19.10
CA GLN A 64 5.19 6.10 -18.10
C GLN A 64 3.81 5.78 -17.54
N LYS A 65 2.97 6.79 -17.40
CA LYS A 65 1.60 6.63 -16.91
C LYS A 65 0.70 6.02 -17.97
N LEU A 66 0.84 6.41 -19.23
CA LEU A 66 0.14 5.74 -20.34
C LEU A 66 0.50 4.27 -20.41
N LEU A 67 1.80 3.95 -20.31
CA LEU A 67 2.25 2.56 -20.28
C LEU A 67 1.63 1.79 -19.11
N PHE A 68 1.60 2.40 -17.93
CA PHE A 68 1.00 1.76 -16.76
C PHE A 68 -0.52 1.55 -16.93
N VAL A 69 -1.24 2.57 -17.40
CA VAL A 69 -2.68 2.48 -17.67
C VAL A 69 -2.95 1.39 -18.72
N PHE A 70 -2.15 1.31 -19.78
CA PHE A 70 -2.28 0.25 -20.77
C PHE A 70 -2.09 -1.15 -20.16
N MET A 71 -1.06 -1.36 -19.32
CA MET A 71 -0.87 -2.61 -18.60
C MET A 71 -2.03 -2.92 -17.64
N TRP A 72 -2.56 -1.90 -16.98
CA TRP A 72 -3.72 -2.00 -16.09
C TRP A 72 -4.98 -2.41 -16.85
N GLU A 73 -5.26 -1.77 -17.99
CA GLU A 73 -6.41 -2.14 -18.82
C GLU A 73 -6.29 -3.57 -19.34
N LEU A 74 -5.12 -3.99 -19.82
CA LEU A 74 -4.92 -5.38 -20.23
C LEU A 74 -5.20 -6.36 -19.09
N PHE A 75 -4.73 -6.05 -17.89
CA PHE A 75 -5.02 -6.85 -16.70
C PHE A 75 -6.53 -6.92 -16.39
N VAL A 76 -7.21 -5.77 -16.35
CA VAL A 76 -8.65 -5.68 -16.08
C VAL A 76 -9.44 -6.42 -17.17
N PHE A 77 -9.14 -6.19 -18.45
CA PHE A 77 -9.82 -6.88 -19.55
C PHE A 77 -9.67 -8.40 -19.48
N CYS A 78 -8.49 -8.93 -19.15
CA CYS A 78 -8.30 -10.38 -19.01
C CYS A 78 -9.18 -10.95 -17.89
N ILE A 79 -9.27 -10.25 -16.76
CA ILE A 79 -10.12 -10.67 -15.64
C ILE A 79 -11.59 -10.63 -16.01
N PHE A 80 -12.06 -9.54 -16.61
CA PHE A 80 -13.46 -9.43 -16.98
C PHE A 80 -13.86 -10.33 -18.14
N PHE A 81 -12.91 -10.66 -19.03
CA PHE A 81 -13.12 -11.69 -20.03
C PHE A 81 -13.24 -13.08 -19.38
N SER A 82 -12.40 -13.39 -18.40
CA SER A 82 -12.56 -14.59 -17.57
C SER A 82 -13.92 -14.64 -16.87
N LYS A 83 -14.36 -13.54 -16.24
CA LYS A 83 -15.69 -13.42 -15.63
C LYS A 83 -16.82 -13.63 -16.65
N LEU A 84 -16.65 -13.15 -17.88
CA LEU A 84 -17.61 -13.34 -18.98
C LEU A 84 -17.75 -14.82 -19.35
N LEU A 85 -16.64 -15.55 -19.45
CA LEU A 85 -16.65 -16.99 -19.75
C LEU A 85 -17.25 -17.83 -18.61
N ASN A 86 -17.14 -17.37 -17.37
CA ASN A 86 -17.63 -18.07 -16.17
C ASN A 86 -18.94 -17.48 -15.62
N GLU A 87 -19.72 -16.77 -16.43
CA GLU A 87 -21.05 -16.23 -16.09
C GLU A 87 -21.12 -15.31 -14.85
N SER A 88 -19.99 -14.73 -14.43
CA SER A 88 -19.89 -13.80 -13.29
C SER A 88 -19.63 -12.35 -13.71
N PHE A 89 -19.81 -12.04 -14.99
CA PHE A 89 -19.54 -10.72 -15.54
C PHE A 89 -20.48 -9.65 -15.00
N ASN A 90 -19.90 -8.55 -14.51
CA ASN A 90 -20.64 -7.35 -14.12
C ASN A 90 -20.10 -6.14 -14.88
N PHE A 91 -20.94 -5.56 -15.75
CA PHE A 91 -20.58 -4.43 -16.58
C PHE A 91 -20.20 -3.17 -15.78
N PHE A 92 -20.90 -2.89 -14.67
CA PHE A 92 -20.60 -1.72 -13.84
C PHE A 92 -19.28 -1.87 -13.09
N GLU A 93 -18.97 -3.10 -12.67
CA GLU A 93 -17.70 -3.43 -12.05
C GLU A 93 -16.54 -3.25 -13.06
N LEU A 94 -16.73 -3.66 -14.32
CA LEU A 94 -15.77 -3.40 -15.40
C LEU A 94 -15.54 -1.89 -15.57
N ILE A 95 -16.61 -1.09 -15.67
CA ILE A 95 -16.51 0.38 -15.78
C ILE A 95 -15.75 0.96 -14.58
N PHE A 96 -16.02 0.47 -13.38
CA PHE A 96 -15.35 0.94 -12.19
C PHE A 96 -13.83 0.71 -12.26
N TYR A 97 -13.37 -0.51 -12.56
CA TYR A 97 -11.93 -0.81 -12.60
C TYR A 97 -11.21 -0.27 -13.85
N SER A 98 -11.87 -0.17 -15.00
CA SER A 98 -11.28 0.33 -16.25
C SER A 98 -11.31 1.86 -16.38
N ILE A 99 -12.33 2.53 -15.84
CA ILE A 99 -12.52 3.97 -16.02
C ILE A 99 -12.33 4.70 -14.70
N CYS A 100 -13.10 4.36 -13.68
CA CYS A 100 -13.11 5.14 -12.44
C CYS A 100 -11.77 5.05 -11.69
N ILE A 101 -11.18 3.86 -11.56
CA ILE A 101 -9.90 3.69 -10.86
C ILE A 101 -8.77 4.49 -11.54
N PRO A 102 -8.51 4.35 -12.86
CA PRO A 102 -7.48 5.16 -13.52
C PRO A 102 -7.73 6.66 -13.47
N LEU A 103 -8.97 7.11 -13.67
CA LEU A 103 -9.30 8.54 -13.60
C LEU A 103 -9.13 9.11 -12.19
N THR A 104 -9.46 8.34 -11.16
CA THR A 104 -9.37 8.79 -9.77
C THR A 104 -7.92 8.76 -9.28
N PHE A 105 -7.35 7.56 -9.25
CA PHE A 105 -6.15 7.25 -8.48
C PHE A 105 -4.89 7.39 -9.30
N PHE A 106 -4.93 7.15 -10.61
CA PHE A 106 -3.75 7.39 -11.43
C PHE A 106 -3.61 8.86 -11.83
N SER A 107 -4.58 9.73 -11.50
CA SER A 107 -4.50 11.19 -11.73
C SER A 107 -3.30 11.88 -11.05
N PHE A 108 -2.80 12.95 -11.67
CA PHE A 108 -1.70 13.75 -11.09
C PHE A 108 -2.05 14.38 -9.73
N LYS A 109 -3.34 14.60 -9.46
CA LYS A 109 -3.82 15.29 -8.27
C LYS A 109 -3.93 14.38 -7.05
N ILE A 110 -3.93 13.05 -7.18
CA ILE A 110 -4.07 12.15 -6.03
C ILE A 110 -3.00 12.42 -4.96
N LYS A 111 -1.78 12.76 -5.40
CA LYS A 111 -0.65 13.08 -4.51
C LYS A 111 -0.93 14.28 -3.60
N LYS A 112 -1.77 15.23 -4.03
CA LYS A 112 -2.20 16.38 -3.22
C LYS A 112 -3.06 15.92 -2.04
N TYR A 113 -3.89 14.91 -2.24
CA TYR A 113 -4.85 14.40 -1.26
C TYR A 113 -4.33 13.21 -0.45
N LYS A 114 -3.16 12.66 -0.80
CA LYS A 114 -2.55 11.49 -0.13
C LYS A 114 -2.60 11.57 1.40
N ASN A 115 -2.15 12.67 2.00
CA ASN A 115 -2.11 12.79 3.47
C ASN A 115 -3.51 12.88 4.09
N ILE A 116 -4.47 13.48 3.38
CA ILE A 116 -5.88 13.55 3.82
C ILE A 116 -6.48 12.14 3.80
N LEU A 117 -6.28 11.39 2.71
CA LEU A 117 -6.76 10.02 2.57
C LEU A 117 -6.11 9.06 3.57
N LEU A 118 -4.79 9.19 3.80
CA LEU A 118 -4.10 8.42 4.83
C LEU A 118 -4.65 8.70 6.22
N PHE A 119 -4.87 9.97 6.55
CA PHE A 119 -5.41 10.34 7.85
C PHE A 119 -6.87 9.87 8.00
N ALA A 120 -7.69 9.99 6.95
CA ALA A 120 -9.04 9.46 6.93
C ALA A 120 -9.07 7.95 7.20
N PHE A 121 -8.17 7.19 6.56
CA PHE A 121 -8.06 5.76 6.79
C PHE A 121 -7.67 5.43 8.24
N ILE A 122 -6.67 6.11 8.80
CA ILE A 122 -6.26 5.91 10.20
C ILE A 122 -7.43 6.17 11.15
N ILE A 123 -8.16 7.27 10.96
CA ILE A 123 -9.34 7.60 11.79
C ILE A 123 -10.45 6.58 11.61
N SER A 124 -10.70 6.10 10.38
CA SER A 124 -11.75 5.10 10.10
C SER A 124 -11.54 3.76 10.79
N ILE A 125 -10.31 3.45 11.23
CA ILE A 125 -9.95 2.21 11.93
C ILE A 125 -10.17 2.34 13.45
N LEU A 126 -10.15 3.56 14.01
CA LEU A 126 -10.25 3.80 15.46
C LEU A 126 -11.49 3.16 16.13
N PRO A 127 -12.68 3.16 15.53
CA PRO A 127 -13.83 2.49 16.14
C PRO A 127 -13.57 1.00 16.37
N PHE A 128 -12.87 0.32 15.47
CA PHE A 128 -12.69 -1.14 15.50
C PHE A 128 -11.76 -1.65 16.61
N PHE A 129 -11.16 -0.76 17.40
CA PHE A 129 -10.45 -1.16 18.62
C PHE A 129 -11.36 -1.86 19.63
N TYR A 130 -12.67 -1.59 19.62
CA TYR A 130 -13.61 -2.30 20.51
C TYR A 130 -13.70 -3.80 20.20
N LEU A 131 -13.30 -4.24 19.00
CA LEU A 131 -13.30 -5.65 18.59
C LEU A 131 -12.13 -6.47 19.15
N LEU A 132 -11.18 -5.82 19.84
CA LEU A 132 -10.04 -6.48 20.50
C LEU A 132 -10.42 -7.17 21.84
N ARG A 133 -11.71 -7.42 22.08
CA ARG A 133 -12.22 -8.00 23.34
C ARG A 133 -11.85 -9.48 23.49
N PRO A 134 -11.59 -9.98 24.71
CA PRO A 134 -11.21 -11.37 24.97
C PRO A 134 -12.13 -12.43 24.36
N GLU A 135 -13.44 -12.17 24.36
CA GLU A 135 -14.47 -13.10 23.88
C GLU A 135 -14.45 -13.27 22.35
N SER A 136 -14.12 -12.20 21.60
CA SER A 136 -13.92 -12.28 20.15
C SER A 136 -12.56 -12.85 19.75
N LEU A 137 -11.69 -13.19 20.71
CA LEU A 137 -10.37 -13.78 20.44
C LEU A 137 -10.44 -15.28 20.14
N GLY A 138 -11.58 -15.94 20.37
CA GLY A 138 -11.76 -17.38 20.12
C GLY A 138 -11.61 -17.78 18.65
N THR A 139 -12.06 -16.92 17.73
CA THR A 139 -11.88 -17.07 16.29
C THR A 139 -10.91 -15.99 15.81
N GLY A 140 -9.66 -16.36 15.52
CA GLY A 140 -8.63 -15.40 15.12
C GLY A 140 -9.12 -14.48 13.99
N ASN A 141 -9.19 -13.17 14.25
CA ASN A 141 -9.73 -12.21 13.28
C ASN A 141 -8.61 -11.71 12.38
N ASN A 142 -8.24 -12.53 11.39
CA ASN A 142 -7.17 -12.20 10.45
C ASN A 142 -7.42 -10.87 9.74
N ASN A 143 -8.66 -10.58 9.32
CA ASN A 143 -8.99 -9.33 8.65
C ASN A 143 -8.73 -8.10 9.52
N LEU A 144 -9.10 -8.16 10.80
CA LEU A 144 -8.81 -7.11 11.77
C LEU A 144 -7.30 -6.92 11.93
N GLY A 145 -6.54 -8.02 11.97
CA GLY A 145 -5.08 -8.00 11.95
C GLY A 145 -4.50 -7.30 10.72
N ILE A 146 -4.99 -7.63 9.52
CA ILE A 146 -4.55 -7.03 8.25
C ILE A 146 -4.87 -5.53 8.27
N MET A 147 -6.09 -5.17 8.68
CA MET A 147 -6.54 -3.78 8.78
C MET A 147 -5.67 -2.96 9.73
N PHE A 148 -5.38 -3.47 10.93
CA PHE A 148 -4.48 -2.78 11.87
C PHE A 148 -3.03 -2.76 11.40
N SER A 149 -2.56 -3.79 10.68
CA SER A 149 -1.21 -3.82 10.11
C SER A 149 -1.03 -2.75 9.03
N ILE A 150 -1.95 -2.68 8.06
CA ILE A 150 -1.93 -1.63 7.03
C ILE A 150 -2.17 -0.25 7.65
N GLY A 151 -3.07 -0.14 8.64
CA GLY A 151 -3.29 1.08 9.44
C GLY A 151 -2.03 1.55 10.16
N GLY A 152 -1.28 0.62 10.77
CA GLY A 152 -0.01 0.90 11.41
C GLY A 152 1.04 1.39 10.43
N ILE A 153 1.17 0.73 9.28
CA ILE A 153 2.10 1.16 8.21
C ILE A 153 1.73 2.55 7.69
N ALA A 154 0.43 2.81 7.48
CA ALA A 154 -0.08 4.12 7.07
C ALA A 154 0.23 5.20 8.12
N SER A 155 0.05 4.90 9.41
CA SER A 155 0.40 5.77 10.53
C SER A 155 1.91 6.07 10.55
N LEU A 156 2.77 5.07 10.43
CA LEU A 156 4.22 5.28 10.37
C LEU A 156 4.63 6.16 9.17
N ASN A 157 3.99 5.96 8.02
CA ASN A 157 4.16 6.80 6.84
C ASN A 157 3.74 8.26 7.08
N PHE A 158 2.59 8.45 7.73
CA PHE A 158 2.08 9.77 8.08
C PHE A 158 3.01 10.49 9.07
N LEU A 159 3.38 9.85 10.19
CA LEU A 159 4.27 10.39 11.23
C LEU A 159 5.64 10.78 10.66
N ARG A 160 6.18 9.96 9.76
CA ARG A 160 7.45 10.26 9.08
C ARG A 160 7.34 11.49 8.20
N ASN A 161 6.24 11.66 7.47
CA ASN A 161 6.02 12.81 6.59
C ASN A 161 5.91 14.13 7.38
N ILE A 162 5.31 14.09 8.56
CA ILE A 162 5.20 15.24 9.45
C ILE A 162 6.44 15.46 10.35
N ARG A 163 7.48 14.62 10.18
CA ARG A 163 8.79 14.71 10.89
C ARG A 163 8.66 14.71 12.41
N ILE A 164 7.76 13.90 12.94
CA ILE A 164 7.60 13.73 14.38
C ILE A 164 8.87 13.18 15.04
N ASN A 165 9.04 13.47 16.33
CA ASN A 165 10.10 12.95 17.18
C ASN A 165 10.18 11.42 17.10
N ASN A 166 11.40 10.88 16.95
CA ASN A 166 11.66 9.44 16.92
C ASN A 166 11.05 8.69 18.13
N LYS A 167 10.98 9.32 19.32
CA LYS A 167 10.34 8.69 20.50
C LYS A 167 8.89 8.31 20.22
N LEU A 168 8.09 9.25 19.70
CA LEU A 168 6.70 8.99 19.34
C LEU A 168 6.61 7.96 18.22
N PHE A 169 7.52 7.98 17.25
CA PHE A 169 7.59 6.97 16.19
C PHE A 169 7.75 5.55 16.77
N TYR A 170 8.64 5.35 17.74
CA TYR A 170 8.82 4.04 18.40
C TYR A 170 7.63 3.65 19.28
N MET A 171 7.02 4.60 19.98
CA MET A 171 5.79 4.34 20.74
C MET A 171 4.65 3.85 19.83
N PHE A 172 4.53 4.41 18.62
CA PHE A 172 3.55 3.95 17.63
C PHE A 172 3.87 2.54 17.11
N ILE A 173 5.14 2.20 16.90
CA ILE A 173 5.53 0.82 16.56
C ILE A 173 5.10 -0.12 17.67
N LEU A 174 5.45 0.18 18.93
CA LEU A 174 5.06 -0.67 20.07
C LEU A 174 3.54 -0.82 20.18
N PHE A 175 2.81 0.29 20.09
CA PHE A 175 1.34 0.32 20.14
C PHE A 175 0.72 -0.58 19.07
N TYR A 176 1.07 -0.38 17.80
CA TYR A 176 0.50 -1.21 16.72
C TYR A 176 0.93 -2.66 16.81
N THR A 177 2.16 -2.95 17.24
CA THR A 177 2.59 -4.33 17.48
C THR A 177 1.72 -5.02 18.53
N VAL A 178 1.44 -4.35 19.65
CA VAL A 178 0.54 -4.88 20.70
C VAL A 178 -0.87 -5.07 20.16
N VAL A 179 -1.40 -4.08 19.43
CA VAL A 179 -2.76 -4.13 18.85
C VAL A 179 -2.90 -5.29 17.86
N ILE A 180 -1.97 -5.43 16.92
CA ILE A 180 -1.98 -6.51 15.92
C ILE A 180 -1.78 -7.85 16.62
N TYR A 181 -0.91 -7.90 17.61
CA TYR A 181 -0.71 -9.08 18.42
C TYR A 181 -2.03 -9.55 19.09
N LEU A 182 -2.82 -8.63 19.64
CA LEU A 182 -4.13 -8.95 20.21
C LEU A 182 -5.11 -9.54 19.18
N THR A 183 -4.96 -9.25 17.88
CA THR A 183 -5.81 -9.88 16.84
C THR A 183 -5.52 -11.35 16.57
N ARG A 184 -4.41 -11.87 17.10
CA ARG A 184 -3.89 -13.23 16.84
C ARG A 184 -3.48 -13.52 15.38
N SER A 185 -3.44 -12.50 14.51
CA SER A 185 -3.01 -12.65 13.12
C SER A 185 -1.48 -12.64 12.98
N ARG A 186 -0.87 -13.82 12.84
CA ARG A 186 0.59 -13.99 12.67
C ARG A 186 1.13 -13.25 11.46
N THR A 187 0.50 -13.44 10.31
CA THR A 187 0.92 -12.83 9.04
C THR A 187 0.97 -11.31 9.16
N SER A 188 -0.07 -10.74 9.77
CA SER A 188 -0.17 -9.30 9.99
C SER A 188 0.90 -8.76 10.92
N LEU A 189 1.22 -9.51 11.97
CA LEU A 189 2.27 -9.18 12.93
C LEU A 189 3.65 -9.24 12.28
N ILE A 190 3.96 -10.32 11.56
CA ILE A 190 5.22 -10.51 10.83
C ILE A 190 5.40 -9.42 9.78
N ALA A 191 4.37 -9.16 8.96
CA ALA A 191 4.41 -8.11 7.94
C ALA A 191 4.68 -6.73 8.56
N PHE A 192 4.01 -6.40 9.66
CA PHE A 192 4.21 -5.14 10.36
C PHE A 192 5.63 -5.02 10.95
N ILE A 193 6.14 -6.08 11.59
CA ILE A 193 7.49 -6.10 12.18
C ILE A 193 8.55 -5.92 11.09
N ILE A 194 8.44 -6.62 9.95
CA ILE A 194 9.36 -6.45 8.82
C ILE A 194 9.36 -5.01 8.33
N VAL A 195 8.18 -4.40 8.18
CA VAL A 195 8.08 -2.99 7.77
C VAL A 195 8.66 -2.04 8.82
N ALA A 196 8.41 -2.28 10.11
CA ALA A 196 8.99 -1.51 11.21
C ALA A 196 10.53 -1.58 11.21
N LEU A 197 11.10 -2.77 10.94
CA LEU A 197 12.55 -2.96 10.79
C LEU A 197 13.09 -2.19 9.58
N ILE A 198 12.40 -2.22 8.44
CA ILE A 198 12.78 -1.42 7.26
C ILE A 198 12.81 0.09 7.59
N TYR A 199 11.81 0.60 8.34
CA TYR A 199 11.84 1.98 8.82
C TYR A 199 13.03 2.24 9.72
N PHE A 200 13.26 1.36 10.69
CA PHE A 200 14.35 1.50 11.64
C PHE A 200 15.71 1.55 10.94
N ILE A 201 15.99 0.59 10.04
CA ILE A 201 17.20 0.57 9.21
C ILE A 201 17.30 1.87 8.40
N SER A 202 16.21 2.36 7.83
CA SER A 202 16.22 3.62 7.08
C SER A 202 16.51 4.86 7.94
N ILE A 203 16.25 4.81 9.24
CA ILE A 203 16.59 5.86 10.21
C ILE A 203 18.07 5.76 10.58
N LEU A 204 18.60 4.54 10.71
CA LEU A 204 20.02 4.28 11.00
C LEU A 204 20.93 4.69 9.83
N LEU A 205 20.54 4.38 8.59
CA LEU A 205 21.34 4.68 7.38
C LEU A 205 21.40 6.18 7.01
N ARG A 206 20.86 7.08 7.84
CA ARG A 206 21.03 8.53 7.63
C ARG A 206 22.43 8.95 8.04
N LYS A 207 23.18 9.51 7.09
CA LYS A 207 24.65 9.71 7.08
C LYS A 207 25.29 10.62 8.16
N GLU A 208 24.61 10.94 9.25
CA GLU A 208 25.09 11.92 10.24
C GLU A 208 24.79 11.48 11.69
N LEU A 209 24.93 10.18 11.99
CA LEU A 209 24.77 9.69 13.36
C LEU A 209 26.13 9.41 13.99
N ASN A 210 26.48 10.15 15.04
CA ASN A 210 27.58 9.80 15.91
C ASN A 210 27.30 8.44 16.57
N PHE A 211 28.35 7.67 16.87
CA PHE A 211 28.26 6.32 17.44
C PHE A 211 27.28 6.21 18.62
N TYR A 212 27.28 7.19 19.52
CA TYR A 212 26.34 7.25 20.65
C TYR A 212 24.86 7.30 20.23
N SER A 213 24.53 8.08 19.19
CA SER A 213 23.17 8.15 18.64
C SER A 213 22.76 6.83 17.98
N TYR A 214 23.72 6.14 17.36
CA TYR A 214 23.52 4.82 16.77
C TYR A 214 23.22 3.78 17.85
N PHE A 215 24.07 3.69 18.87
CA PHE A 215 23.90 2.78 20.01
C PHE A 215 22.58 3.02 20.74
N LYS A 216 22.23 4.28 21.03
CA LYS A 216 20.95 4.65 21.66
C LYS A 216 19.74 4.20 20.86
N LYS A 217 19.77 4.32 19.52
CA LYS A 217 18.66 3.87 18.65
C LYS A 217 18.55 2.36 18.61
N ILE A 218 19.66 1.64 18.51
CA ILE A 218 19.68 0.16 18.56
C ILE A 218 19.19 -0.34 19.91
N SER A 219 19.70 0.21 21.01
CA SER A 219 19.26 -0.14 22.36
C SER A 219 17.75 0.10 22.54
N LEU A 220 17.22 1.22 22.04
CA LEU A 220 15.77 1.49 22.11
C LEU A 220 14.94 0.52 21.26
N MET A 221 15.41 0.14 20.07
CA MET A 221 14.73 -0.87 19.26
C MET A 221 14.75 -2.24 19.94
N LEU A 222 15.93 -2.69 20.40
CA LEU A 222 16.08 -3.95 21.11
C LEU A 222 15.22 -3.98 22.37
N PHE A 223 15.20 -2.90 23.14
CA PHE A 223 14.33 -2.75 24.30
C PHE A 223 12.84 -2.86 23.91
N THR A 224 12.44 -2.23 22.82
CA THR A 224 11.06 -2.33 22.30
C THR A 224 10.74 -3.77 21.90
N LEU A 225 11.65 -4.46 21.19
CA LEU A 225 11.48 -5.87 20.78
C LEU A 225 11.46 -6.82 21.98
N ILE A 226 12.34 -6.61 22.97
CA ILE A 226 12.44 -7.42 24.19
C ILE A 226 11.20 -7.24 25.06
N ILE A 227 10.74 -6.00 25.29
CA ILE A 227 9.48 -5.78 26.03
C ILE A 227 8.32 -6.41 25.29
N THR A 228 8.23 -6.21 23.96
CA THR A 228 7.20 -6.86 23.15
C THR A 228 7.25 -8.37 23.35
N PHE A 229 8.44 -8.99 23.25
CA PHE A 229 8.62 -10.42 23.42
C PHE A 229 8.28 -10.89 24.84
N TYR A 230 8.71 -10.15 25.86
CA TYR A 230 8.49 -10.47 27.27
C TYR A 230 7.01 -10.42 27.66
N LEU A 231 6.31 -9.34 27.30
CA LEU A 231 4.87 -9.19 27.57
C LEU A 231 4.01 -10.27 26.91
N VAL A 232 4.58 -10.95 25.92
CA VAL A 232 3.85 -11.82 25.00
C VAL A 232 4.32 -13.27 25.06
N ASN A 233 5.44 -13.57 25.72
CA ASN A 233 6.27 -14.78 25.53
C ASN A 233 5.51 -16.12 25.41
N LYS A 234 4.70 -16.51 26.41
CA LYS A 234 3.97 -17.80 26.40
C LYS A 234 2.99 -17.91 25.22
N PHE A 235 2.32 -16.80 24.92
CA PHE A 235 1.37 -16.75 23.81
C PHE A 235 2.07 -16.43 22.49
N PHE A 236 3.24 -15.78 22.47
CA PHE A 236 4.07 -15.55 21.28
C PHE A 236 4.53 -16.86 20.68
N ILE A 237 5.08 -17.75 21.53
CA ILE A 237 5.59 -19.05 21.11
C ILE A 237 4.43 -19.90 20.61
N SER A 238 3.30 -19.91 21.32
CA SER A 238 2.08 -20.59 20.86
C SER A 238 1.51 -20.00 19.57
N LEU A 239 1.53 -18.68 19.42
CA LEU A 239 1.00 -17.99 18.24
C LEU A 239 1.88 -18.24 17.02
N LEU A 240 3.20 -18.11 17.13
CA LEU A 240 4.10 -18.36 15.99
C LEU A 240 4.22 -19.85 15.69
N PHE A 241 4.51 -20.66 16.72
CA PHE A 241 4.94 -22.05 16.56
C PHE A 241 3.90 -23.09 16.98
N GLY A 242 2.83 -22.72 17.69
CA GLY A 242 1.85 -23.67 18.24
C GLY A 242 1.06 -24.45 17.19
N LYS A 243 0.99 -23.99 15.94
CA LYS A 243 0.41 -24.78 14.81
C LYS A 243 1.38 -25.85 14.29
N TRP A 244 2.67 -25.68 14.50
CA TRP A 244 3.73 -26.58 14.04
C TRP A 244 4.19 -27.55 15.13
N ASN A 245 3.58 -27.49 16.32
CA ASN A 245 3.81 -28.46 17.40
C ASN A 245 3.06 -29.79 17.19
N GLY A 246 2.29 -29.92 16.10
CA GLY A 246 1.71 -31.19 15.63
C GLY A 246 2.60 -31.81 14.56
N THR A 247 2.48 -33.12 14.33
CA THR A 247 3.25 -33.93 13.36
C THR A 247 3.16 -33.47 11.90
N SER A 248 2.38 -32.44 11.59
CA SER A 248 2.29 -31.85 10.25
C SER A 248 3.44 -30.87 10.01
N ASN A 249 4.35 -31.22 9.09
CA ASN A 249 5.37 -30.32 8.55
C ASN A 249 4.80 -29.23 7.61
N ASP A 250 3.49 -29.05 7.58
CA ASP A 250 2.81 -28.15 6.65
C ASP A 250 2.84 -26.69 7.13
N ILE A 251 3.64 -25.88 6.45
CA ILE A 251 3.77 -24.44 6.69
C ILE A 251 2.60 -23.63 6.10
N THR A 252 1.82 -24.21 5.20
CA THR A 252 0.73 -23.54 4.48
C THR A 252 -0.58 -23.49 5.27
N SER A 253 -0.64 -24.15 6.43
CA SER A 253 -1.84 -24.26 7.25
C SER A 253 -2.99 -25.04 6.58
N GLY A 254 -2.69 -26.15 5.92
CA GLY A 254 -3.64 -27.02 5.24
C GLY A 254 -4.01 -26.55 3.84
N ARG A 255 -3.22 -25.64 3.26
CA ARG A 255 -3.52 -25.03 1.94
C ARG A 255 -2.74 -25.63 0.79
N GLU A 256 -1.71 -26.42 1.11
CA GLU A 256 -0.85 -27.09 0.15
C GLU A 256 -1.65 -27.94 -0.83
N GLU A 257 -2.62 -28.71 -0.33
CA GLU A 257 -3.46 -29.59 -1.17
C GLU A 257 -4.16 -28.81 -2.29
N PHE A 258 -4.93 -27.78 -1.94
CA PHE A 258 -5.69 -27.03 -2.95
C PHE A 258 -4.82 -26.06 -3.76
N TRP A 259 -3.69 -25.59 -3.22
CA TRP A 259 -2.71 -24.82 -4.01
C TRP A 259 -2.03 -25.68 -5.06
N SER A 260 -1.62 -26.90 -4.70
CA SER A 260 -1.03 -27.86 -5.63
C SER A 260 -2.05 -28.28 -6.70
N ASP A 261 -3.28 -28.62 -6.31
CA ASP A 261 -4.34 -28.93 -7.29
C ASP A 261 -4.65 -27.74 -8.21
N THR A 262 -4.56 -26.50 -7.72
CA THR A 262 -4.71 -25.29 -8.56
C THR A 262 -3.62 -25.20 -9.64
N VAL A 263 -2.39 -25.62 -9.34
CA VAL A 263 -1.27 -25.59 -10.30
C VAL A 263 -1.35 -26.76 -11.26
N GLU A 264 -1.64 -27.95 -10.74
CA GLU A 264 -1.63 -29.20 -11.52
C GLU A 264 -2.86 -29.32 -12.42
N ASN A 265 -4.05 -29.03 -11.88
CA ASN A 265 -5.33 -29.31 -12.55
C ASN A 265 -6.20 -28.05 -12.75
N GLY A 266 -6.02 -27.02 -11.91
CA GLY A 266 -6.81 -25.78 -11.97
C GLY A 266 -6.26 -24.72 -12.92
N MET A 267 -5.06 -24.89 -13.49
CA MET A 267 -4.43 -23.87 -14.32
C MET A 267 -5.04 -23.85 -15.73
N THR A 268 -5.91 -22.88 -15.99
CA THR A 268 -6.45 -22.59 -17.33
C THR A 268 -6.01 -21.20 -17.79
N TYR A 269 -6.19 -20.89 -19.09
CA TYR A 269 -5.84 -19.57 -19.63
C TYR A 269 -6.69 -18.44 -19.04
N PHE A 270 -7.98 -18.70 -18.82
CA PHE A 270 -8.99 -17.72 -18.37
C PHE A 270 -9.71 -18.12 -17.08
N GLY A 271 -9.07 -18.94 -16.24
CA GLY A 271 -9.55 -19.28 -14.90
C GLY A 271 -10.78 -20.19 -14.89
N ASN A 272 -11.27 -20.46 -13.69
CA ASN A 272 -12.41 -21.34 -13.43
C ASN A 272 -13.58 -20.60 -12.75
N GLY A 273 -13.51 -19.27 -12.65
CA GLY A 273 -14.52 -18.42 -12.03
C GLY A 273 -14.27 -18.16 -10.54
N GLU A 274 -14.92 -17.13 -10.00
CA GLU A 274 -14.74 -16.62 -8.63
C GLU A 274 -15.11 -17.62 -7.52
N ASN A 275 -15.86 -18.67 -7.87
CA ASN A 275 -16.30 -19.71 -6.96
C ASN A 275 -15.36 -20.93 -6.98
N TYR A 276 -14.24 -20.88 -7.70
CA TYR A 276 -13.33 -22.01 -7.88
C TYR A 276 -12.92 -22.66 -6.55
N PHE A 277 -12.57 -21.86 -5.55
CA PHE A 277 -12.10 -22.38 -4.27
C PHE A 277 -13.21 -22.97 -3.38
N LEU A 278 -14.50 -22.73 -3.70
CA LEU A 278 -15.62 -23.32 -2.95
C LEU A 278 -15.63 -24.86 -3.06
N LYS A 279 -15.05 -25.44 -4.12
CA LYS A 279 -14.93 -26.90 -4.26
C LYS A 279 -14.06 -27.54 -3.16
N TYR A 280 -13.21 -26.76 -2.50
CA TYR A 280 -12.41 -27.20 -1.34
C TYR A 280 -13.00 -26.72 0.00
N ASN A 281 -14.26 -26.28 0.03
CA ASN A 281 -14.91 -25.69 1.21
C ASN A 281 -14.17 -24.46 1.79
N VAL A 282 -13.43 -23.72 0.96
CA VAL A 282 -12.78 -22.46 1.35
C VAL A 282 -13.27 -21.30 0.49
N ARG A 283 -13.40 -20.13 1.09
CA ARG A 283 -13.95 -18.94 0.39
C ARG A 283 -12.94 -18.26 -0.53
N ASP A 284 -11.66 -18.40 -0.22
CA ASP A 284 -10.57 -17.78 -0.96
C ASP A 284 -9.29 -18.59 -0.78
N ALA A 285 -8.33 -18.40 -1.69
CA ALA A 285 -7.04 -19.08 -1.67
C ALA A 285 -6.14 -18.62 -0.53
N HIS A 286 -6.51 -17.52 0.15
CA HIS A 286 -5.68 -16.77 1.06
C HIS A 286 -4.25 -16.55 0.55
N ASN A 287 -4.13 -16.28 -0.75
CA ASN A 287 -2.89 -15.87 -1.40
C ASN A 287 -3.30 -15.22 -2.72
N ILE A 288 -2.87 -13.98 -2.94
CA ILE A 288 -3.29 -13.19 -4.10
C ILE A 288 -2.92 -13.86 -5.44
N PHE A 289 -1.80 -14.58 -5.50
CA PHE A 289 -1.33 -15.20 -6.74
C PHE A 289 -2.16 -16.45 -7.06
N PHE A 290 -2.39 -17.32 -6.07
CA PHE A 290 -3.26 -18.49 -6.24
C PHE A 290 -4.71 -18.08 -6.48
N GLN A 291 -5.18 -17.02 -5.83
CA GLN A 291 -6.52 -16.46 -6.09
C GLN A 291 -6.65 -16.05 -7.57
N ILE A 292 -5.69 -15.28 -8.09
CA ILE A 292 -5.76 -14.82 -9.48
C ILE A 292 -5.64 -16.00 -10.46
N LEU A 293 -4.74 -16.94 -10.17
CA LEU A 293 -4.53 -18.13 -11.00
C LEU A 293 -5.79 -19.00 -11.09
N GLY A 294 -6.38 -19.36 -9.95
CA GLY A 294 -7.54 -20.24 -9.87
C GLY A 294 -8.79 -19.59 -10.45
N ASP A 295 -9.10 -18.35 -10.03
CA ASP A 295 -10.34 -17.67 -10.43
C ASP A 295 -10.27 -17.15 -11.87
N TYR A 296 -9.16 -16.50 -12.25
CA TYR A 296 -9.07 -15.69 -13.48
C TYR A 296 -8.03 -16.16 -14.51
N GLY A 297 -7.23 -17.17 -14.16
CA GLY A 297 -6.35 -17.86 -15.09
C GLY A 297 -4.95 -17.28 -15.24
N LEU A 298 -4.14 -18.03 -16.00
CA LEU A 298 -2.72 -17.76 -16.22
C LEU A 298 -2.48 -16.40 -16.90
N ILE A 299 -3.32 -16.00 -17.85
CA ILE A 299 -3.15 -14.73 -18.57
C ILE A 299 -3.33 -13.54 -17.62
N SER A 300 -4.36 -13.58 -16.78
CA SER A 300 -4.62 -12.58 -15.74
C SER A 300 -3.44 -12.50 -14.76
N LEU A 301 -2.90 -13.65 -14.34
CA LEU A 301 -1.72 -13.72 -13.47
C LEU A 301 -0.47 -13.09 -14.13
N ILE A 302 -0.22 -13.34 -15.41
CA ILE A 302 0.92 -12.75 -16.14
C ILE A 302 0.83 -11.22 -16.13
N PHE A 303 -0.34 -10.65 -16.44
CA PHE A 303 -0.51 -9.20 -16.41
C PHE A 303 -0.41 -8.62 -14.99
N PHE A 304 -0.89 -9.34 -13.98
CA PHE A 304 -0.69 -8.97 -12.58
C PHE A 304 0.80 -8.93 -12.20
N LEU A 305 1.58 -9.95 -12.62
CA LEU A 305 3.02 -10.00 -12.41
C LEU A 305 3.75 -8.86 -13.13
N LEU A 306 3.30 -8.45 -14.32
CA LEU A 306 3.84 -7.28 -15.00
C LEU A 306 3.60 -5.98 -14.21
N ILE A 307 2.40 -5.81 -13.64
CA ILE A 307 2.10 -4.68 -12.72
C ILE A 307 3.00 -4.75 -11.47
N PHE A 308 3.17 -5.94 -10.89
CA PHE A 308 4.06 -6.17 -9.75
C PHE A 308 5.51 -5.77 -10.06
N ILE A 309 6.05 -6.25 -11.18
CA ILE A 309 7.41 -5.92 -11.65
C ILE A 309 7.55 -4.41 -11.86
N PHE A 310 6.53 -3.74 -12.43
CA PHE A 310 6.53 -2.29 -12.59
C PHE A 310 6.61 -1.57 -11.23
N ILE A 311 5.83 -2.01 -10.24
CA ILE A 311 5.86 -1.46 -8.88
C ILE A 311 7.27 -1.62 -8.30
N VAL A 312 7.84 -2.83 -8.32
CA VAL A 312 9.20 -3.11 -7.82
C VAL A 312 10.24 -2.21 -8.50
N TYR A 313 10.19 -2.11 -9.84
CA TYR A 313 11.06 -1.21 -10.61
C TYR A 313 10.94 0.24 -10.14
N LYS A 314 9.71 0.74 -9.94
CA LYS A 314 9.46 2.11 -9.45
C LYS A 314 9.96 2.30 -8.01
N LEU A 315 9.81 1.31 -7.13
CA LEU A 315 10.34 1.36 -5.76
C LEU A 315 11.86 1.52 -5.76
N VAL A 316 12.57 0.73 -6.57
CA VAL A 316 14.04 0.79 -6.71
C VAL A 316 14.49 2.14 -7.28
N LYS A 317 13.79 2.69 -8.28
CA LYS A 317 14.17 3.98 -8.90
C LYS A 317 13.85 5.20 -8.04
N THR A 318 12.75 5.17 -7.29
CA THR A 318 12.35 6.30 -6.44
C THR A 318 13.10 6.31 -5.12
N LYS A 319 13.46 5.12 -4.59
CA LYS A 319 14.10 4.94 -3.28
C LYS A 319 13.36 5.70 -2.18
N LYS A 320 12.03 5.77 -2.28
CA LYS A 320 11.16 6.35 -1.27
C LYS A 320 10.68 5.23 -0.37
N ILE A 321 11.29 5.20 0.80
CA ILE A 321 10.98 4.29 1.89
C ILE A 321 9.49 4.20 2.24
N GLU A 322 8.75 5.30 2.08
CA GLU A 322 7.31 5.33 2.32
C GLU A 322 6.56 4.30 1.47
N TYR A 323 6.88 4.29 0.17
CA TYR A 323 6.30 3.37 -0.79
C TYR A 323 6.87 1.97 -0.63
N LEU A 324 8.17 1.85 -0.34
CA LEU A 324 8.79 0.54 -0.08
C LEU A 324 8.11 -0.16 1.09
N CYS A 325 7.94 0.52 2.22
CA CYS A 325 7.29 -0.01 3.41
C CYS A 325 5.84 -0.41 3.14
N PHE A 326 5.06 0.44 2.44
CA PHE A 326 3.67 0.13 2.12
C PHE A 326 3.54 -1.10 1.23
N PHE A 327 4.22 -1.12 0.08
CA PHE A 327 4.11 -2.24 -0.87
C PHE A 327 4.76 -3.52 -0.34
N CYS A 328 5.84 -3.43 0.44
CA CYS A 328 6.43 -4.59 1.10
C CYS A 328 5.43 -5.22 2.08
N GLY A 329 4.80 -4.42 2.95
CA GLY A 329 3.77 -4.90 3.87
C GLY A 329 2.57 -5.50 3.12
N PHE A 330 2.07 -4.80 2.10
CA PHE A 330 0.97 -5.28 1.26
C PHE A 330 1.28 -6.64 0.61
N PHE A 331 2.45 -6.81 0.00
CA PHE A 331 2.78 -8.07 -0.67
C PHE A 331 3.09 -9.22 0.30
N ILE A 332 3.72 -8.97 1.44
CA ILE A 332 3.90 -10.01 2.47
C ILE A 332 2.54 -10.50 2.96
N LEU A 333 1.61 -9.58 3.23
CA LEU A 333 0.23 -9.93 3.57
C LEU A 333 -0.46 -10.67 2.42
N GLY A 334 -0.30 -10.22 1.18
CA GLY A 334 -0.87 -10.85 -0.02
C GLY A 334 -0.38 -12.27 -0.29
N CYS A 335 0.79 -12.66 0.22
CA CYS A 335 1.28 -14.04 0.13
C CYS A 335 0.54 -15.00 1.08
N ALA A 336 -0.18 -14.51 2.09
CA ALA A 336 -0.85 -15.37 3.06
C ALA A 336 -2.33 -15.02 3.30
N GLU A 337 -2.83 -13.97 2.64
CA GLU A 337 -4.22 -13.51 2.68
C GLU A 337 -4.68 -13.03 1.30
N ASN A 338 -5.97 -13.14 1.01
CA ASN A 338 -6.55 -12.67 -0.24
C ASN A 338 -6.76 -11.13 -0.22
N LEU A 339 -5.73 -10.39 -0.63
CA LEU A 339 -5.78 -8.93 -0.84
C LEU A 339 -6.20 -8.54 -2.27
N PHE A 340 -6.81 -9.45 -3.03
CA PHE A 340 -7.10 -9.20 -4.43
C PHE A 340 -8.26 -8.23 -4.62
N PHE A 341 -8.00 -7.08 -5.25
CA PHE A 341 -8.92 -5.95 -5.20
C PHE A 341 -10.22 -6.07 -6.00
N ILE A 342 -10.40 -7.07 -6.88
CA ILE A 342 -11.63 -7.26 -7.68
C ILE A 342 -12.68 -8.13 -6.96
N ASN A 343 -12.24 -9.08 -6.13
CA ASN A 343 -13.14 -9.96 -5.37
C ASN A 343 -12.67 -10.14 -3.92
N SER A 344 -12.34 -9.04 -3.25
CA SER A 344 -11.96 -9.07 -1.83
C SER A 344 -12.84 -8.17 -0.99
N ARG A 345 -13.03 -8.59 0.25
CA ARG A 345 -13.75 -7.87 1.30
C ARG A 345 -12.95 -6.70 1.89
N LEU A 346 -11.68 -6.54 1.50
CA LEU A 346 -10.73 -5.60 2.10
C LEU A 346 -10.76 -4.19 1.47
N ILE A 347 -11.96 -3.66 1.32
CA ILE A 347 -12.32 -2.44 0.58
C ILE A 347 -11.39 -1.25 0.91
N SER A 348 -11.26 -0.89 2.18
CA SER A 348 -10.45 0.26 2.60
C SER A 348 -8.96 0.08 2.31
N ILE A 349 -8.48 -1.15 2.30
CA ILE A 349 -7.09 -1.50 1.99
C ILE A 349 -6.84 -1.30 0.49
N HIS A 350 -7.79 -1.66 -0.37
CA HIS A 350 -7.69 -1.43 -1.82
C HIS A 350 -7.63 0.07 -2.15
N LEU A 351 -8.46 0.88 -1.50
CA LEU A 351 -8.43 2.34 -1.67
C LEU A 351 -7.06 2.94 -1.35
N ILE A 352 -6.44 2.48 -0.25
CA ILE A 352 -5.09 2.90 0.12
C ILE A 352 -4.04 2.35 -0.84
N PHE A 353 -4.19 1.11 -1.32
CA PHE A 353 -3.34 0.53 -2.36
C PHE A 353 -3.37 1.37 -3.64
N PHE A 354 -4.55 1.70 -4.18
CA PHE A 354 -4.68 2.52 -5.38
C PHE A 354 -4.11 3.93 -5.20
N MET A 355 -4.34 4.56 -4.04
CA MET A 355 -3.74 5.85 -3.71
C MET A 355 -2.20 5.79 -3.71
N TYR A 356 -1.60 4.77 -3.08
CA TYR A 356 -0.15 4.60 -3.06
C TYR A 356 0.43 4.30 -4.45
N LEU A 357 -0.26 3.46 -5.22
CA LEU A 357 0.10 3.12 -6.59
C LEU A 357 0.10 4.36 -7.49
N GLY A 358 -0.97 5.14 -7.46
CA GLY A 358 -1.07 6.43 -8.14
C GLY A 358 0.05 7.40 -7.76
N CYS A 359 0.32 7.52 -6.46
CA CYS A 359 1.42 8.36 -5.96
C CYS A 359 2.81 7.87 -6.43
N LEU A 360 3.02 6.56 -6.49
CA LEU A 360 4.28 5.95 -6.92
C LEU A 360 4.53 6.16 -8.42
N ILE A 361 3.50 6.01 -9.26
CA ILE A 361 3.58 6.25 -10.70
C ILE A 361 4.05 7.68 -10.98
N GLU A 362 3.49 8.65 -10.25
CA GLU A 362 3.78 10.08 -10.37
C GLU A 362 5.13 10.51 -9.75
N GLU A 363 5.80 9.61 -9.03
CA GLU A 363 7.07 9.93 -8.41
C GLU A 363 8.19 9.98 -9.45
N LYS A 364 8.91 11.12 -9.50
CA LYS A 364 10.03 11.32 -10.43
C LYS A 364 11.26 10.52 -9.96
N ASN A 365 11.94 9.89 -10.91
CA ASN A 365 13.20 9.19 -10.64
C ASN A 365 14.25 10.16 -10.06
N LYS A 366 14.88 9.79 -8.93
CA LYS A 366 15.89 10.62 -8.25
C LYS A 366 17.05 11.04 -9.16
N ASP A 367 17.47 10.15 -10.06
CA ASP A 367 18.60 10.40 -10.97
C ASP A 367 18.30 11.51 -11.99
N LYS A 368 17.05 11.59 -12.47
CA LYS A 368 16.63 12.68 -13.37
C LYS A 368 16.59 14.03 -12.67
N ILE A 369 16.33 14.06 -11.36
CA ILE A 369 16.33 15.31 -10.58
C ILE A 369 17.75 15.83 -10.41
N LYS A 370 18.73 14.95 -10.12
CA LYS A 370 20.14 15.33 -10.00
C LYS A 370 20.72 15.85 -11.32
N ASN A 371 20.42 15.20 -12.44
CA ASN A 371 20.90 15.66 -13.75
C ASN A 371 20.25 16.99 -14.18
N LYS A 372 18.96 17.20 -13.90
CA LYS A 372 18.32 18.48 -14.24
C LYS A 372 18.81 19.62 -13.35
N SER A 373 19.13 19.36 -12.08
CA SER A 373 19.70 20.38 -11.19
C SER A 373 21.16 20.69 -11.49
N SER A 374 21.97 19.72 -11.91
CA SER A 374 23.35 19.97 -12.36
C SER A 374 23.38 20.76 -13.66
N ILE A 375 22.52 20.43 -14.63
CA ILE A 375 22.38 21.18 -15.89
C ILE A 375 21.91 22.62 -15.62
N ASN A 376 20.92 22.82 -14.75
CA ASN A 376 20.48 24.19 -14.39
C ASN A 376 21.56 24.97 -13.65
N LYS A 377 22.32 24.35 -12.74
CA LYS A 377 23.47 25.00 -12.11
C LYS A 377 24.49 25.42 -13.16
N ASN A 378 24.91 24.53 -14.05
CA ASN A 378 25.86 24.84 -15.12
C ASN A 378 25.34 25.95 -16.05
N LYS A 379 24.05 25.95 -16.38
CA LYS A 379 23.42 27.01 -17.18
C LYS A 379 23.48 28.34 -16.45
N ILE A 380 23.13 28.40 -15.16
CA ILE A 380 23.23 29.63 -14.34
C ILE A 380 24.68 30.11 -14.24
N THR A 381 25.66 29.20 -14.10
CA THR A 381 27.09 29.55 -14.07
C THR A 381 27.54 30.14 -15.41
N LEU A 382 27.14 29.54 -16.54
CA LEU A 382 27.43 30.04 -17.88
C LEU A 382 26.78 31.41 -18.14
N THR A 383 25.52 31.62 -17.72
CA THR A 383 24.87 32.92 -17.85
C THR A 383 25.58 33.99 -17.02
N ARG A 384 26.02 33.67 -15.80
CA ARG A 384 26.82 34.59 -14.96
C ARG A 384 28.17 34.91 -15.61
N LEU A 385 28.89 33.92 -16.12
CA LEU A 385 30.17 34.12 -16.82
C LEU A 385 30.01 34.98 -18.08
N SER A 386 28.93 34.78 -18.85
CA SER A 386 28.64 35.60 -20.03
C SER A 386 28.36 37.07 -19.66
N LYS A 387 27.62 37.33 -18.57
CA LYS A 387 27.40 38.69 -18.05
C LYS A 387 28.70 39.34 -17.58
N ILE A 388 29.55 38.61 -16.86
CA ILE A 388 30.86 39.12 -16.41
C ILE A 388 31.74 39.48 -17.60
N ARG A 389 31.80 38.62 -18.64
CA ARG A 389 32.54 38.91 -19.87
C ARG A 389 32.01 40.16 -20.58
N ALA A 390 30.69 40.33 -20.66
CA ALA A 390 30.08 41.51 -21.27
C ALA A 390 30.43 42.81 -20.52
N VAL A 391 30.43 42.79 -19.18
CA VAL A 391 30.83 43.93 -18.36
C VAL A 391 32.31 44.27 -18.55
N ARG A 392 33.21 43.27 -18.50
CA ARG A 392 34.65 43.48 -18.76
C ARG A 392 34.91 44.07 -20.14
N ARG A 393 34.20 43.61 -21.16
CA ARG A 393 34.32 44.13 -22.53
C ARG A 393 33.90 45.60 -22.61
N LYS A 394 32.84 46.00 -21.91
CA LYS A 394 32.42 47.41 -21.81
C LYS A 394 33.47 48.28 -21.12
N ILE A 395 34.07 47.80 -20.03
CA ILE A 395 35.14 48.52 -19.31
C ILE A 395 36.35 48.73 -20.23
N TRP A 396 36.81 47.66 -20.88
CA TRP A 396 37.95 47.71 -21.81
C TRP A 396 37.74 48.64 -23.00
N ILE A 397 36.53 48.68 -23.58
CA ILE A 397 36.20 49.63 -24.65
C ILE A 397 36.28 51.07 -24.13
N LYS A 398 35.82 51.32 -22.90
CA LYS A 398 35.83 52.65 -22.29
C LYS A 398 37.26 53.13 -21.99
N GLU A 399 38.15 52.24 -21.57
CA GLU A 399 39.58 52.53 -21.34
C GLU A 399 40.35 52.83 -22.62
N LYS A 400 39.92 52.33 -23.78
CA LYS A 400 40.56 52.62 -25.09
C LYS A 400 40.09 53.92 -25.76
N GLN A 401 39.06 54.57 -25.23
CA GLN A 401 38.50 55.82 -25.77
C GLN A 401 38.93 57.07 -24.98
N VAL A 402 39.66 56.87 -23.89
CA VAL A 402 40.37 57.92 -23.13
C VAL A 402 41.83 57.86 -23.56
#